data_AF-A0A482M764-F1
#
_entry.id   AF-A0A482M764-F1
#
_cell.length_a   1.000
_cell.length_b   1.000
_cell.length_c   1.000
_cell.angle_alpha   90.00
_cell.angle_beta   90.00
_cell.angle_gamma   90.00
#
_symmetry.space_group_name_H-M   'P 1'
#
loop_
_entity.id
_entity.type
_entity.pdbx_description
1 polymer ?
#
loop_
_entity_poly.entity_id
_entity_poly.type
_entity_poly.pdbx_seq_one_letter_code
_entity_poly.pdbx_strand_id
1 'polypeptide(L)'
;MSGEPLFASTDKFDSGTGWPSFTKPIVSANVNEVRDSAHGMVRTEVRSVHADSHLGHVFPDGPSDRGGLRYCINSASLRFIPRDEMESEGYGEYLDQVEEA
;
A
#
# COMPACT_ATOMS: atom_id res chain seq x y z
N MET A 1 -0.46 -15.13 -1.58
CA MET A 1 -0.60 -14.07 -0.56
C MET A 1 0.30 -14.44 0.60
N SER A 2 1.40 -13.71 0.79
CA SER A 2 2.46 -13.94 1.81
C SER A 2 2.05 -13.54 3.22
N GLY A 3 0.96 -12.78 3.38
CA GLY A 3 0.51 -12.28 4.69
C GLY A 3 1.37 -11.13 5.23
N GLU A 4 2.30 -10.58 4.44
CA GLU A 4 3.09 -9.42 4.85
C GLU A 4 2.21 -8.16 4.96
N PRO A 5 2.41 -7.31 5.99
CA PRO A 5 1.67 -6.06 6.13
C PRO A 5 2.17 -5.07 5.08
N LEU A 6 1.24 -4.56 4.25
CA LEU A 6 1.56 -3.71 3.10
C LEU A 6 1.17 -2.25 3.31
N PHE A 7 -0.05 -1.99 3.78
CA PHE A 7 -0.60 -0.64 3.93
C PHE A 7 -1.48 -0.53 5.17
N ALA A 8 -1.44 0.62 5.83
CA ALA A 8 -2.32 0.97 6.94
C ALA A 8 -3.58 1.70 6.43
N SER A 9 -4.69 1.56 7.14
CA SER A 9 -5.94 2.27 6.82
C SER A 9 -5.85 3.78 7.02
N THR A 10 -5.03 4.24 7.96
CA THR A 10 -4.74 5.65 8.27
C THR A 10 -4.10 6.40 7.09
N ASP A 11 -3.28 5.70 6.31
CA ASP A 11 -2.65 6.24 5.10
C ASP A 11 -3.53 6.12 3.85
N LYS A 12 -4.67 5.42 3.94
CA LYS A 12 -5.63 5.33 2.84
C LYS A 12 -6.28 6.69 2.62
N PHE A 13 -6.56 7.03 1.37
CA PHE A 13 -7.36 8.20 1.01
C PHE A 13 -8.22 7.93 -0.23
N ASP A 14 -9.22 8.77 -0.45
CA ASP A 14 -10.01 8.74 -1.68
C ASP A 14 -9.31 9.57 -2.76
N SER A 15 -8.82 8.89 -3.80
CA SER A 15 -8.19 9.52 -4.95
C SER A 15 -9.16 9.78 -6.10
N GLY A 16 -10.40 9.30 -6.02
CA GLY A 16 -11.38 9.35 -7.11
C GLY A 16 -11.04 8.47 -8.33
N THR A 17 -9.98 7.64 -8.25
CA THR A 17 -9.52 6.82 -9.39
C THR A 17 -10.24 5.47 -9.51
N GLY A 18 -11.00 5.06 -8.50
CA GLY A 18 -11.68 3.77 -8.44
C GLY A 18 -10.85 2.63 -7.84
N TRP A 19 -9.56 2.86 -7.54
CA TRP A 19 -8.69 1.91 -6.83
C TRP A 19 -8.32 2.43 -5.44
N PRO A 20 -8.15 1.53 -4.45
CA PRO A 20 -7.67 1.94 -3.13
C PRO A 20 -6.31 2.61 -3.26
N SER A 21 -6.21 3.80 -2.66
CA SER A 21 -5.04 4.66 -2.76
C SER A 21 -4.47 4.94 -1.38
N PHE A 22 -3.15 4.85 -1.26
CA PHE A 22 -2.42 5.07 -0.01
C PHE A 22 -1.30 6.09 -0.23
N THR A 23 -0.88 6.80 0.82
CA THR A 23 0.23 7.76 0.74
C THR A 23 1.60 7.14 0.95
N LYS A 24 1.67 6.04 1.70
CA LYS A 24 2.90 5.31 1.99
C LYS A 24 2.59 3.84 2.36
N PRO A 25 3.56 2.92 2.18
CA PRO A 25 3.47 1.59 2.75
C PRO A 25 3.60 1.64 4.29
N ILE A 26 3.05 0.64 4.96
CA ILE A 26 3.18 0.50 6.42
C ILE A 26 4.62 0.18 6.82
N VAL A 27 5.29 -0.66 6.02
CA VAL A 27 6.73 -0.96 6.13
C VAL A 27 7.34 -0.82 4.75
N SER A 28 8.21 0.17 4.56
CA SER A 28 8.86 0.42 3.26
C SER A 28 9.66 -0.79 2.76
N ALA A 29 10.19 -1.62 3.67
CA ALA A 29 10.92 -2.84 3.31
C ALA A 29 10.05 -3.98 2.76
N ASN A 30 8.71 -3.90 2.88
CA ASN A 30 7.79 -4.93 2.38
C ASN A 30 7.31 -4.65 0.95
N VAL A 31 7.66 -3.49 0.40
CA VAL A 31 7.26 -3.04 -0.93
C VAL A 31 8.50 -2.74 -1.77
N ASN A 32 8.51 -3.25 -2.99
CA ASN A 32 9.53 -2.94 -3.98
C ASN A 32 8.94 -2.03 -5.07
N GLU A 33 9.65 -0.95 -5.37
CA GLU A 33 9.33 0.00 -6.42
C GLU A 33 10.20 -0.28 -7.65
N VAL A 34 9.56 -0.79 -8.70
CA VAL A 34 10.25 -1.18 -9.94
C VAL A 34 9.84 -0.23 -11.06
N ARG A 35 10.82 0.34 -11.76
CA ARG A 35 10.54 1.18 -12.92
C ARG A 35 9.87 0.36 -14.02
N ASP A 36 8.64 0.70 -14.37
CA ASP A 36 7.83 0.12 -15.44
C ASP A 36 7.78 1.08 -16.62
N SER A 37 8.38 0.69 -17.75
CA SER A 37 8.33 1.47 -19.01
C SER A 37 7.40 0.84 -20.05
N ALA A 38 6.51 -0.07 -19.65
CA ALA A 38 5.57 -0.72 -20.55
C ALA A 38 4.52 0.27 -21.10
N HIS A 39 3.93 -0.08 -22.25
CA HIS A 39 2.86 0.68 -22.90
C HIS A 39 3.20 2.16 -23.22
N GLY A 40 4.48 2.50 -23.37
CA GLY A 40 4.92 3.85 -23.72
C GLY A 40 4.79 4.88 -22.59
N MET A 41 4.53 4.43 -21.36
CA MET A 41 4.47 5.27 -20.16
C MET A 41 5.61 4.88 -19.22
N VAL A 42 6.18 5.86 -18.52
CA VAL A 42 7.12 5.59 -17.42
C VAL A 42 6.34 5.68 -16.12
N ARG A 43 6.09 4.53 -15.51
CA ARG A 43 5.44 4.38 -14.20
C ARG A 43 6.39 3.66 -13.24
N THR A 44 6.05 3.66 -11.97
CA THR A 44 6.74 2.83 -10.98
C THR A 44 5.75 1.77 -10.52
N GLU A 45 6.01 0.52 -10.91
CA GLU A 45 5.30 -0.65 -10.42
C GLU A 45 5.61 -0.90 -8.95
N VAL A 46 4.58 -1.26 -8.19
CA VAL A 46 4.67 -1.62 -6.78
C VAL A 46 4.44 -3.13 -6.68
N ARG A 47 5.42 -3.83 -6.10
CA ARG A 47 5.37 -5.29 -5.89
C ARG A 47 5.64 -5.61 -4.43
N SER A 48 5.07 -6.71 -3.94
CA SER A 48 5.37 -7.18 -2.59
C SER A 48 6.73 -7.86 -2.55
N VAL A 49 7.52 -7.61 -1.50
CA VAL A 49 8.91 -8.10 -1.44
C VAL A 49 8.97 -9.61 -1.23
N HIS A 50 8.13 -10.17 -0.37
CA HIS A 50 8.21 -11.60 -0.04
C HIS A 50 7.58 -12.50 -1.11
N ALA A 51 6.50 -12.08 -1.76
CA ALA A 51 5.80 -12.90 -2.75
C ALA A 51 6.05 -12.49 -4.21
N ASP A 52 6.86 -11.44 -4.45
CA ASP A 52 7.08 -10.82 -5.77
C ASP A 52 5.77 -10.57 -6.52
N SER A 53 4.68 -10.31 -5.78
CA SER A 53 3.33 -10.22 -6.32
C SER A 53 3.04 -8.80 -6.76
N HIS A 54 2.43 -8.64 -7.94
CA HIS A 54 2.02 -7.33 -8.43
C HIS A 54 0.93 -6.73 -7.53
N LEU A 55 1.20 -5.53 -7.00
CA LEU A 55 0.25 -4.79 -6.17
C LEU A 55 -0.41 -3.67 -6.96
N GLY A 56 0.35 -2.92 -7.76
CA GLY A 56 -0.17 -1.80 -8.53
C GLY A 56 0.94 -0.86 -8.98
N HIS A 57 0.69 0.45 -8.88
CA HIS A 57 1.63 1.49 -9.30
C HIS A 57 1.66 2.66 -8.31
N VAL A 58 2.80 3.36 -8.22
CA VAL A 58 2.94 4.60 -7.46
C VAL A 58 3.12 5.80 -8.39
N PHE A 59 2.49 6.91 -8.02
CA PHE A 59 2.47 8.16 -8.78
C PHE A 59 2.82 9.37 -7.89
N PRO A 60 3.46 10.41 -8.43
CA PRO A 60 3.81 11.63 -7.67
C PRO A 60 2.67 12.67 -7.65
N ASP A 61 1.41 12.22 -7.71
CA ASP A 61 0.20 13.05 -7.74
C ASP A 61 -0.68 12.88 -6.49
N GLY A 62 -0.08 12.43 -5.39
CA GLY A 62 -0.75 12.27 -4.11
C GLY A 62 -0.88 13.58 -3.31
N PRO A 63 -1.53 13.52 -2.13
CA PRO A 63 -1.65 14.66 -1.22
C PRO A 63 -0.27 15.21 -0.82
N SER A 64 0.00 16.47 -1.16
CA SER A 64 1.31 17.10 -0.96
C SER A 64 1.71 17.24 0.51
N ASP A 65 0.72 17.42 1.39
CA ASP A 65 0.86 17.49 2.84
C ASP A 65 1.20 16.12 3.48
N ARG A 66 1.01 15.02 2.75
CA ARG A 66 1.30 13.65 3.19
C ARG A 66 2.40 12.97 2.37
N GLY A 67 3.30 13.76 1.78
CA GLY A 67 4.47 13.27 1.03
C GLY A 67 4.32 13.27 -0.49
N GLY A 68 3.14 13.59 -1.03
CA GLY A 68 2.93 13.77 -2.47
C GLY A 68 2.88 12.48 -3.30
N LEU A 69 2.92 11.31 -2.66
CA LEU A 69 2.85 10.02 -3.34
C LEU A 69 1.45 9.42 -3.27
N ARG A 70 1.06 8.74 -4.34
CA ARG A 70 -0.17 7.96 -4.44
C ARG A 70 0.15 6.54 -4.87
N TYR A 71 0.08 5.62 -3.91
CA TYR A 71 0.14 4.18 -4.13
C TYR A 71 -1.24 3.70 -4.56
N CYS A 72 -1.42 3.48 -5.85
CA CYS A 72 -2.64 3.00 -6.48
C CYS A 72 -2.60 1.47 -6.54
N ILE A 73 -3.28 0.80 -5.62
CA ILE A 73 -3.14 -0.64 -5.39
C ILE A 73 -4.40 -1.38 -5.84
N ASN A 74 -4.22 -2.58 -6.39
CA ASN A 74 -5.33 -3.47 -6.72
C ASN A 74 -5.90 -4.08 -5.44
N SER A 75 -7.20 -3.88 -5.20
CA SER A 75 -7.89 -4.50 -4.05
C SER A 75 -7.83 -6.02 -4.07
N ALA A 76 -7.78 -6.65 -5.25
CA ALA A 76 -7.65 -8.10 -5.39
C ALA A 76 -6.30 -8.64 -4.89
N SER A 77 -5.28 -7.77 -4.78
CA SER A 77 -3.96 -8.12 -4.26
C SER A 77 -3.86 -7.95 -2.74
N LEU A 78 -4.93 -7.50 -2.06
CA LEU A 78 -4.94 -7.21 -0.63
C LEU A 78 -5.97 -8.05 0.12
N ARG A 79 -5.62 -8.44 1.35
CA ARG A 79 -6.57 -8.95 2.34
C ARG A 79 -6.67 -7.89 3.44
N PHE A 80 -7.88 -7.43 3.70
CA PHE A 80 -8.15 -6.54 4.82
C PHE A 80 -8.21 -7.33 6.13
N ILE A 81 -7.56 -6.82 7.17
CA ILE A 81 -7.59 -7.36 8.54
C ILE A 81 -8.18 -6.26 9.43
N PRO A 82 -9.36 -6.47 10.02
CA PRO A 82 -9.92 -5.54 10.98
C PRO A 82 -9.00 -5.35 12.18
N ARG A 83 -8.95 -4.14 12.73
CA ARG A 83 -8.14 -3.81 13.91
C ARG A 83 -8.30 -4.81 15.06
N ASP A 84 -9.54 -5.17 15.38
CA ASP A 84 -9.86 -6.08 16.49
C ASP A 84 -9.38 -7.52 16.26
N GLU A 85 -9.02 -7.87 15.02
CA GLU A 85 -8.47 -9.17 14.63
C GLU A 85 -6.95 -9.13 14.45
N MET A 86 -6.31 -7.94 14.43
CA MET A 86 -4.88 -7.82 14.17
C MET A 86 -4.03 -8.55 15.21
N GLU A 87 -4.34 -8.41 16.51
CA GLU A 87 -3.55 -9.06 17.56
C GLU A 87 -3.66 -10.59 17.50
N SER A 88 -4.87 -11.12 17.30
CA SER A 88 -5.11 -12.57 17.23
C SER A 88 -4.52 -13.20 15.96
N GLU A 89 -4.40 -12.43 14.88
CA GLU A 89 -3.76 -12.85 13.64
C GLU A 89 -2.24 -12.62 13.60
N GLY A 90 -1.64 -12.07 14.66
CA GLY A 90 -0.19 -11.88 14.78
C GLY A 90 0.35 -10.55 14.23
N TYR A 91 -0.51 -9.58 13.97
CA TYR A 91 -0.20 -8.23 13.50
C TYR A 91 -0.25 -7.16 14.62
N GLY A 92 -0.21 -7.58 15.89
CA GLY A 92 -0.31 -6.68 17.04
C GLY A 92 0.77 -5.59 17.08
N GLU A 93 1.94 -5.83 16.50
CA GLU A 93 3.03 -4.84 16.42
C GLU A 93 2.72 -3.62 15.53
N TYR A 94 1.67 -3.68 14.71
CA TYR A 94 1.28 -2.61 13.78
C TYR A 94 0.05 -1.82 14.25
N LEU A 95 -0.46 -2.10 15.45
CA LEU A 95 -1.67 -1.46 15.97
C LEU A 95 -1.52 0.07 16.10
N ASP A 96 -0.33 0.53 16.49
CA ASP A 96 0.01 1.96 16.63
C ASP A 96 -0.05 2.73 15.30
N GLN A 97 0.14 2.05 14.17
CA GLN A 97 0.13 2.65 12.84
C GLN A 97 -1.27 2.70 12.21
N VAL A 98 -2.24 1.97 12.77
CA VAL A 98 -3.64 1.99 12.33
C VAL A 98 -4.56 2.81 13.23
N GLU A 99 -4.04 3.33 14.34
CA GLU A 99 -4.74 4.30 15.19
C GLU A 99 -4.65 5.70 14.56
N GLU A 100 -5.79 6.37 14.38
CA GLU A 100 -5.80 7.82 14.16
C GLU A 100 -5.46 8.48 15.50
N ALA A 101 -4.43 9.33 15.49
CA ALA A 101 -3.99 10.11 16.65
C ALA A 101 -5.03 11.13 17.11
#